data_AF-A0A6M0AU50-F1
#
_entry.id   AF-A0A6M0AU50-F1
#
_cell.length_a   1.000
_cell.length_b   1.000
_cell.length_c   1.000
_cell.angle_alpha   90.00
_cell.angle_beta   90.00
_cell.angle_gamma   90.00
#
_symmetry.space_group_name_H-M   'P 1'
#
loop_
_entity.id
_entity.type
_entity.pdbx_description
1 polymer ?
#
loop_
_entity_poly.entity_id
_entity_poly.type
_entity_poly.pdbx_seq_one_letter_code
_entity_poly.pdbx_strand_id
1 'polypeptide(L)'
;MPKASDERQQLGETIGKDGYRLLAAVYDHDAPVGQVNLPGVEVLRQVWVQQFHIDADQQVHFRQPNNSPPSAQLIHSPYDVEARFSRKRETQWVGYKVHLSETCGENAPHLITHVETTVATTTDVQVTDRIHQGLKQRQLLPLTHIVDTGYVSAEQMLNTQDTAGIELLAPVLPDSSW
;
A
#
# COMPACT_ATOMS: atom_id res chain seq x y z
N MET A 1 -18.01 22.55 2.55
CA MET A 1 -17.29 22.52 1.26
C MET A 1 -18.19 23.12 0.18
N PRO A 2 -17.65 23.81 -0.85
CA PRO A 2 -18.44 24.41 -1.93
C PRO A 2 -19.26 23.37 -2.68
N LYS A 3 -20.44 23.75 -3.18
CA LYS A 3 -21.39 22.82 -3.83
C LYS A 3 -21.13 22.71 -5.34
N ALA A 4 -20.71 23.78 -6.01
CA ALA A 4 -20.39 23.76 -7.44
C ALA A 4 -19.03 23.10 -7.70
N SER A 5 -18.87 22.49 -8.89
CA SER A 5 -17.62 21.84 -9.30
C SER A 5 -16.48 22.86 -9.48
N ASP A 6 -16.78 23.98 -10.13
CA ASP A 6 -15.79 25.00 -10.46
C ASP A 6 -15.28 25.74 -9.21
N GLU A 7 -16.17 26.02 -8.25
CA GLU A 7 -15.80 26.59 -6.96
C GLU A 7 -14.88 25.67 -6.16
N ARG A 8 -15.09 24.34 -6.25
CA ARG A 8 -14.22 23.35 -5.60
C ARG A 8 -12.84 23.31 -6.24
N GLN A 9 -12.77 23.41 -7.56
CA GLN A 9 -11.51 23.47 -8.28
C GLN A 9 -10.72 24.73 -7.92
N GLN A 10 -11.34 25.91 -7.99
CA GLN A 10 -10.70 27.19 -7.66
C GLN A 10 -10.19 27.23 -6.21
N LEU A 11 -11.00 26.76 -5.26
CA LEU A 11 -10.58 26.64 -3.87
C LEU A 11 -9.38 25.71 -3.73
N GLY A 12 -9.41 24.58 -4.44
CA GLY A 12 -8.31 23.63 -4.49
C GLY A 12 -7.00 24.19 -5.01
N GLU A 13 -7.04 24.92 -6.12
CA GLU A 13 -5.87 25.61 -6.68
C GLU A 13 -5.35 26.67 -5.72
N THR A 14 -6.23 27.37 -5.01
CA THR A 14 -5.84 28.34 -3.97
C THR A 14 -5.09 27.63 -2.83
N ILE A 15 -5.63 26.52 -2.32
CA ILE A 15 -4.97 25.70 -1.28
C ILE A 15 -3.61 25.19 -1.76
N GLY A 16 -3.53 24.75 -3.02
CA GLY A 16 -2.28 24.32 -3.65
C GLY A 16 -1.24 25.44 -3.63
N LYS A 17 -1.60 26.63 -4.11
CA LYS A 17 -0.74 27.83 -4.13
C LYS A 17 -0.26 28.21 -2.73
N ASP A 18 -1.16 28.20 -1.76
CA ASP A 18 -0.82 28.58 -0.37
C ASP A 18 0.14 27.58 0.28
N GLY A 19 -0.02 26.28 0.01
CA GLY A 19 0.95 25.31 0.52
C GLY A 19 2.30 25.35 -0.17
N TYR A 20 2.37 25.68 -1.48
CA TYR A 20 3.67 25.94 -2.12
C TYR A 20 4.36 27.18 -1.52
N ARG A 21 3.61 28.25 -1.20
CA ARG A 21 4.15 29.42 -0.49
C ARG A 21 4.66 29.05 0.90
N LEU A 22 3.91 28.26 1.65
CA LEU A 22 4.32 27.79 2.97
C LEU A 22 5.59 26.95 2.90
N LEU A 23 5.65 25.98 1.98
CA LEU A 23 6.85 25.17 1.76
C LEU A 23 8.04 26.03 1.34
N ALA A 24 7.86 26.98 0.42
CA ALA A 24 8.94 27.89 0.03
C ALA A 24 9.49 28.68 1.24
N ALA A 25 8.62 29.19 2.11
CA ALA A 25 9.04 29.90 3.32
C ALA A 25 9.76 28.99 4.34
N VAL A 26 9.35 27.72 4.47
CA VAL A 26 9.99 26.76 5.38
C VAL A 26 11.37 26.32 4.89
N TYR A 27 11.56 26.23 3.57
CA TYR A 27 12.83 25.83 2.94
C TYR A 27 13.73 27.03 2.60
N ASP A 28 13.32 28.26 2.92
CA ASP A 28 14.12 29.46 2.71
C ASP A 28 15.39 29.44 3.60
N HIS A 29 16.48 30.01 3.10
CA HIS A 29 17.73 30.12 3.84
C HIS A 29 17.62 30.94 5.14
N ASP A 30 16.66 31.87 5.21
CA ASP A 30 16.38 32.71 6.37
C ASP A 30 15.37 32.06 7.33
N ALA A 31 14.85 30.86 7.02
CA ALA A 31 13.89 30.19 7.86
C ALA A 31 14.50 29.79 9.22
N PRO A 32 13.74 29.86 10.33
CA PRO A 32 14.23 29.40 11.62
C PRO A 32 14.76 27.96 11.58
N VAL A 33 15.93 27.75 12.19
CA VAL A 33 16.66 26.48 12.13
C VAL A 33 15.80 25.33 12.61
N GLY A 34 15.77 24.24 11.84
CA GLY A 34 15.12 22.98 12.21
C GLY A 34 13.68 22.80 11.72
N GLN A 35 13.06 23.81 11.10
CA GLN A 35 11.71 23.68 10.53
C GLN A 35 11.65 22.61 9.43
N VAL A 36 12.65 22.56 8.55
CA VAL A 36 12.77 21.56 7.47
C VAL A 36 12.88 20.13 7.98
N ASN A 37 13.33 19.93 9.23
CA ASN A 37 13.54 18.60 9.81
C ASN A 37 12.28 18.06 10.53
N LEU A 38 11.20 18.84 10.59
CA LEU A 38 9.96 18.38 11.21
C LEU A 38 9.33 17.28 10.33
N PRO A 39 9.00 16.09 10.87
CA PRO A 39 8.39 15.02 10.09
C PRO A 39 7.11 15.46 9.36
N GLY A 40 6.30 16.30 10.00
CA GLY A 40 5.08 16.85 9.39
C GLY A 40 5.35 17.73 8.16
N VAL A 41 6.47 18.45 8.11
CA VAL A 41 6.87 19.27 6.95
C VAL A 41 7.27 18.38 5.77
N GLU A 42 7.98 17.28 6.03
CA GLU A 42 8.31 16.32 4.98
C GLU A 42 7.07 15.63 4.43
N VAL A 43 6.14 15.21 5.30
CA VAL A 43 4.85 14.64 4.87
C VAL A 43 4.05 15.65 4.05
N LEU A 44 3.99 16.91 4.50
CA LEU A 44 3.34 17.99 3.75
C LEU A 44 3.94 18.16 2.36
N ARG A 45 5.27 18.21 2.26
CA ARG A 45 6.00 18.32 0.99
C ARG A 45 5.66 17.17 0.05
N GLN A 46 5.68 15.93 0.54
CA GLN A 46 5.33 14.75 -0.24
C GLN A 46 3.89 14.82 -0.74
N VAL A 47 2.92 15.09 0.15
CA VAL A 47 1.51 15.24 -0.23
C VAL A 47 1.33 16.33 -1.29
N TRP A 48 2.02 17.46 -1.18
CA TRP A 48 1.91 18.53 -2.18
C TRP A 48 2.41 18.10 -3.56
N VAL A 49 3.54 17.40 -3.64
CA VAL A 49 4.06 16.84 -4.89
C VAL A 49 3.11 15.79 -5.48
N GLN A 50 2.47 15.00 -4.63
CA GLN A 50 1.55 13.93 -5.02
C GLN A 50 0.17 14.43 -5.47
N GLN A 51 -0.30 15.57 -4.96
CA GLN A 51 -1.63 16.12 -5.23
C GLN A 51 -1.62 17.27 -6.22
N PHE A 52 -0.51 18.00 -6.34
CA PHE A 52 -0.39 19.17 -7.21
C PHE A 52 0.77 19.07 -8.17
N HIS A 53 0.69 19.83 -9.25
CA HIS A 53 1.81 20.09 -10.15
C HIS A 53 1.82 21.57 -10.55
N ILE A 54 2.97 22.03 -11.01
CA ILE A 54 3.15 23.36 -11.59
C ILE A 54 3.30 23.17 -13.09
N ASP A 55 2.51 23.89 -13.89
CA ASP A 55 2.59 23.84 -15.35
C ASP A 55 3.70 24.76 -15.90
N ALA A 56 3.81 24.83 -17.22
CA ALA A 56 4.81 25.68 -17.90
C ALA A 56 4.60 27.18 -17.62
N ASP A 57 3.39 27.60 -17.30
CA ASP A 57 3.00 28.99 -17.02
C ASP A 57 3.08 29.32 -15.52
N GLN A 58 3.75 28.46 -14.74
CA GLN A 58 3.93 28.59 -13.29
C GLN A 58 2.60 28.60 -12.51
N GLN A 59 1.54 28.00 -13.06
CA GLN A 59 0.26 27.83 -12.37
C GLN A 59 0.19 26.49 -11.66
N VAL A 60 -0.37 26.53 -10.45
CA VAL A 60 -0.57 25.35 -9.61
C VAL A 60 -1.91 24.72 -9.95
N HIS A 61 -1.87 23.43 -10.27
CA HIS A 61 -3.05 22.63 -10.62
C HIS A 61 -3.10 21.35 -9.81
N PHE A 62 -4.32 20.86 -9.53
CA PHE A 62 -4.48 19.50 -9.04
C PHE A 62 -3.99 18.48 -10.07
N ARG A 63 -3.40 17.41 -9.56
CA ARG A 63 -3.16 16.21 -10.35
C ARG A 63 -4.49 15.49 -10.61
N GLN A 64 -4.64 15.04 -11.84
CA GLN A 64 -5.73 14.23 -12.33
C GLN A 64 -5.33 12.75 -12.27
N PRO A 65 -6.28 11.80 -12.32
CA PRO A 65 -5.96 10.37 -12.21
C PRO A 65 -4.89 9.86 -13.18
N ASN A 66 -4.71 10.49 -14.34
CA ASN A 66 -3.71 10.12 -15.34
C ASN A 66 -2.29 10.67 -15.07
N ASN A 67 -2.13 11.59 -14.12
CA ASN A 67 -0.83 12.19 -13.75
C ASN A 67 -0.57 12.13 -12.23
N SER A 68 -1.37 11.36 -11.50
CA SER A 68 -1.17 11.04 -10.09
C SER A 68 -0.22 9.86 -9.91
N PRO A 69 0.57 9.84 -8.82
CA PRO A 69 1.34 8.66 -8.42
C PRO A 69 0.47 7.41 -8.25
N PRO A 70 1.04 6.21 -8.37
CA PRO A 70 0.31 4.97 -8.10
C PRO A 70 -0.12 4.90 -6.63
N SER A 71 -1.23 4.21 -6.35
CA SER A 71 -1.79 4.08 -4.99
C SER A 71 -0.82 3.52 -3.95
N ALA A 72 0.20 2.75 -4.38
CA ALA A 72 1.25 2.23 -3.51
C ALA A 72 2.19 3.33 -2.96
N GLN A 73 2.19 4.51 -3.58
CA GLN A 73 3.02 5.67 -3.19
C GLN A 73 2.17 6.81 -2.60
N LEU A 74 0.88 6.87 -2.93
CA LEU A 74 -0.01 7.92 -2.44
C LEU A 74 -0.19 7.86 -0.93
N ILE A 75 0.00 9.01 -0.28
CA ILE A 75 -0.30 9.21 1.13
C ILE A 75 -1.78 9.60 1.24
N HIS A 76 -2.56 8.76 1.91
CA HIS A 76 -3.98 9.00 2.15
C HIS A 76 -4.28 9.58 3.53
N SER A 77 -3.35 9.47 4.48
CA SER A 77 -3.47 10.00 5.83
C SER A 77 -2.16 10.66 6.25
N PRO A 78 -2.17 11.93 6.71
CA PRO A 78 -0.97 12.55 7.26
C PRO A 78 -0.58 11.98 8.63
N TYR A 79 -1.48 11.26 9.29
CA TYR A 79 -1.25 10.62 10.60
C TYR A 79 -0.75 9.18 10.47
N ASP A 80 -0.97 8.56 9.32
CA ASP A 80 -0.47 7.23 8.99
C ASP A 80 -0.04 7.23 7.51
N VAL A 81 1.24 7.53 7.30
CA VAL A 81 1.84 7.65 5.97
C VAL A 81 2.15 6.30 5.33
N GLU A 82 1.90 5.18 6.02
CA GLU A 82 2.05 3.82 5.49
C GLU A 82 0.71 3.22 5.06
N ALA A 83 -0.42 3.76 5.54
CA ALA A 83 -1.74 3.39 5.06
C ALA A 83 -1.89 3.65 3.55
N ARG A 84 -2.33 2.63 2.81
CA ARG A 84 -2.53 2.71 1.35
C ARG A 84 -3.99 2.47 0.98
N PHE A 85 -4.44 3.17 -0.05
CA PHE A 85 -5.71 2.84 -0.68
C PHE A 85 -5.58 1.53 -1.46
N SER A 86 -6.54 0.64 -1.28
CA SER A 86 -6.66 -0.58 -2.07
C SER A 86 -8.12 -0.91 -2.33
N ARG A 87 -8.34 -1.75 -3.33
CA ARG A 87 -9.65 -2.24 -3.72
C ARG A 87 -9.57 -3.73 -4.03
N LYS A 88 -10.53 -4.50 -3.49
CA LYS A 88 -10.73 -5.92 -3.77
C LYS A 88 -12.20 -6.12 -4.09
N ARG A 89 -12.49 -6.38 -5.37
CA ARG A 89 -13.87 -6.42 -5.91
C ARG A 89 -14.57 -5.07 -5.63
N GLU A 90 -15.73 -5.09 -4.98
CA GLU A 90 -16.49 -3.89 -4.59
C GLU A 90 -15.97 -3.22 -3.30
N THR A 91 -15.12 -3.91 -2.53
CA THR A 91 -14.63 -3.38 -1.25
C THR A 91 -13.43 -2.47 -1.48
N GLN A 92 -13.50 -1.25 -0.95
CA GLN A 92 -12.44 -0.25 -0.97
C GLN A 92 -12.05 0.11 0.46
N TRP A 93 -10.76 0.34 0.72
CA TRP A 93 -10.29 0.78 2.03
C TRP A 93 -8.98 1.56 1.93
N VAL A 94 -8.69 2.35 2.96
CA VAL A 94 -7.38 2.96 3.21
C VAL A 94 -6.82 2.31 4.46
N GLY A 95 -5.64 1.68 4.36
CA GLY A 95 -4.99 1.05 5.50
C GLY A 95 -4.11 -0.13 5.07
N TYR A 96 -4.34 -1.26 5.73
CA TYR A 96 -3.54 -2.47 5.66
C TYR A 96 -4.36 -3.66 5.21
N LYS A 97 -3.70 -4.78 4.97
CA LYS A 97 -4.32 -6.08 4.77
C LYS A 97 -3.75 -7.05 5.79
N VAL A 98 -4.61 -7.92 6.29
CA VAL A 98 -4.22 -8.98 7.22
C VAL A 98 -4.39 -10.31 6.51
N HIS A 99 -3.36 -11.14 6.62
CA HIS A 99 -3.31 -12.50 6.14
C HIS A 99 -3.34 -13.41 7.36
N LEU A 100 -4.29 -14.35 7.36
CA LEU A 100 -4.47 -15.29 8.44
C LEU A 100 -4.14 -16.69 7.93
N SER A 101 -3.40 -17.45 8.74
CA SER A 101 -3.17 -18.87 8.49
C SER A 101 -3.81 -19.69 9.60
N GLU A 102 -4.37 -20.82 9.20
CA GLU A 102 -5.00 -21.81 10.07
C GLU A 102 -4.43 -23.18 9.71
N THR A 103 -4.42 -24.12 10.65
CA THR A 103 -3.88 -25.47 10.40
C THR A 103 -4.92 -26.52 10.77
N CYS A 104 -5.06 -27.57 9.97
CA CYS A 104 -5.87 -28.73 10.30
C CYS A 104 -4.99 -29.80 10.96
N GLY A 105 -5.12 -29.99 12.28
CA GLY A 105 -4.45 -31.06 13.01
C GLY A 105 -5.31 -32.32 13.09
N GLU A 106 -4.73 -33.45 13.51
CA GLU A 106 -5.41 -34.77 13.53
C GLU A 106 -6.74 -34.77 14.31
N ASN A 107 -6.82 -34.01 15.41
CA ASN A 107 -7.98 -34.02 16.30
C ASN A 107 -8.89 -32.80 16.13
N ALA A 108 -8.35 -31.67 15.65
CA ALA A 108 -9.07 -30.41 15.51
C ALA A 108 -8.31 -29.40 14.64
N PRO A 109 -9.02 -28.44 14.02
CA PRO A 109 -8.37 -27.27 13.43
C PRO A 109 -7.80 -26.36 14.54
N HIS A 110 -6.66 -25.75 14.26
CA HIS A 110 -6.11 -24.63 15.03
C HIS A 110 -6.34 -23.35 14.23
N LEU A 111 -7.13 -22.45 14.79
CA LEU A 111 -7.47 -21.17 14.16
C LEU A 111 -6.38 -20.13 14.44
N ILE A 112 -6.10 -19.30 13.45
CA ILE A 112 -5.20 -18.14 13.54
C ILE A 112 -3.83 -18.52 14.13
N THR A 113 -3.17 -19.50 13.50
CA THR A 113 -1.81 -19.94 13.89
C THR A 113 -0.75 -18.91 13.52
N HIS A 114 -1.03 -18.08 12.51
CA HIS A 114 -0.18 -16.98 12.10
C HIS A 114 -1.01 -15.80 11.57
N VAL A 115 -0.50 -14.60 11.81
CA VAL A 115 -1.07 -13.33 11.38
C VAL A 115 0.05 -12.53 10.74
N GLU A 116 -0.10 -12.18 9.48
CA GLU A 116 0.84 -11.33 8.75
C GLU A 116 0.10 -10.07 8.28
N THR A 117 0.59 -8.90 8.68
CA THR A 117 -0.03 -7.60 8.32
C THR A 117 0.87 -6.89 7.33
N THR A 118 0.30 -6.47 6.21
CA THR A 118 1.03 -5.76 5.14
C THR A 118 0.32 -4.46 4.77
N VAL A 119 1.05 -3.55 4.13
CA VAL A 119 0.38 -2.44 3.42
C VAL A 119 -0.62 -3.00 2.41
N ALA A 120 -1.73 -2.29 2.20
CA ALA A 120 -2.85 -2.83 1.42
C ALA A 120 -2.52 -3.08 -0.07
N THR A 121 -1.42 -2.52 -0.58
CA THR A 121 -0.95 -2.67 -1.95
C THR A 121 0.07 -3.80 -2.14
N THR A 122 0.50 -4.48 -1.06
CA THR A 122 1.31 -5.70 -1.17
C THR A 122 0.50 -6.80 -1.85
N THR A 123 1.07 -7.44 -2.86
CA THR A 123 0.41 -8.54 -3.57
C THR A 123 0.43 -9.80 -2.72
N ASP A 124 -0.64 -10.61 -2.76
CA ASP A 124 -0.80 -11.79 -1.89
C ASP A 124 0.36 -12.80 -2.09
N VAL A 125 0.78 -12.98 -3.34
CA VAL A 125 1.95 -13.79 -3.75
C VAL A 125 3.22 -13.45 -2.94
N GLN A 126 3.49 -12.17 -2.64
CA GLN A 126 4.70 -11.75 -1.92
C GLN A 126 4.69 -12.14 -0.43
N VAL A 127 3.55 -12.59 0.10
CA VAL A 127 3.35 -12.82 1.53
C VAL A 127 3.55 -14.28 1.92
N THR A 128 3.41 -15.20 0.96
CA THR A 128 3.51 -16.66 1.19
C THR A 128 4.82 -17.06 1.89
N ASP A 129 5.97 -16.55 1.42
CA ASP A 129 7.27 -16.87 2.03
C ASP A 129 7.40 -16.33 3.46
N ARG A 130 6.85 -15.13 3.72
CA ARG A 130 6.83 -14.52 5.07
C ARG A 130 5.99 -15.35 6.02
N ILE A 131 4.83 -15.83 5.56
CA ILE A 131 3.97 -16.74 6.32
C ILE A 131 4.72 -18.03 6.65
N HIS A 132 5.40 -18.66 5.69
CA HIS A 132 6.16 -19.88 5.93
C HIS A 132 7.31 -19.67 6.93
N GLN A 133 8.03 -18.55 6.84
CA GLN A 133 9.06 -18.19 7.81
C GLN A 133 8.48 -18.00 9.21
N GLY A 134 7.34 -17.32 9.33
CA GLY A 134 6.65 -17.11 10.60
C GLY A 134 6.14 -18.42 11.22
N LEU A 135 5.58 -19.31 10.41
CA LEU A 135 5.15 -20.65 10.84
C LEU A 135 6.34 -21.52 11.26
N LYS A 136 7.47 -21.45 10.53
CA LYS A 136 8.71 -22.16 10.88
C LYS A 136 9.25 -21.76 12.24
N GLN A 137 9.29 -20.46 12.53
CA GLN A 137 9.74 -19.95 13.83
C GLN A 137 8.87 -20.45 14.99
N ARG A 138 7.58 -20.69 14.72
CA ARG A 138 6.60 -21.22 15.69
C ARG A 138 6.56 -22.74 15.75
N GLN A 139 7.37 -23.44 14.93
CA GLN A 139 7.33 -24.90 14.79
C GLN A 139 5.96 -25.42 14.31
N LEU A 140 5.30 -24.64 13.44
CA LEU A 140 3.98 -24.93 12.87
C LEU A 140 4.01 -24.98 11.34
N LEU A 141 5.16 -25.35 10.76
CA LEU A 141 5.28 -25.56 9.32
C LEU A 141 4.34 -26.69 8.87
N PRO A 142 3.45 -26.44 7.90
CA PRO A 142 2.60 -27.48 7.36
C PRO A 142 3.37 -28.34 6.34
N LEU A 143 2.93 -29.58 6.14
CA LEU A 143 3.36 -30.40 5.00
C LEU A 143 2.76 -29.87 3.68
N THR A 144 1.50 -29.45 3.74
CA THR A 144 0.75 -28.92 2.60
C THR A 144 0.09 -27.60 3.01
N HIS A 145 0.32 -26.54 2.24
CA HIS A 145 -0.31 -25.23 2.42
C HIS A 145 -1.34 -25.01 1.31
N ILE A 146 -2.62 -24.98 1.70
CA ILE A 146 -3.73 -24.71 0.77
C ILE A 146 -3.96 -23.20 0.76
N VAL A 147 -3.90 -22.58 -0.41
CA VAL A 147 -4.03 -21.12 -0.55
C VAL A 147 -4.93 -20.74 -1.73
N ASP A 148 -5.49 -19.53 -1.66
CA ASP A 148 -6.21 -18.94 -2.78
C ASP A 148 -5.26 -18.66 -3.95
N THR A 149 -5.81 -18.61 -5.16
CA THR A 149 -5.08 -18.33 -6.41
C THR A 149 -4.19 -17.07 -6.38
N GLY A 150 -4.51 -16.08 -5.53
CA GLY A 150 -3.70 -14.87 -5.40
C GLY A 150 -2.35 -15.07 -4.70
N TYR A 151 -2.17 -16.17 -3.96
CA TYR A 151 -0.98 -16.46 -3.16
C TYR A 151 0.04 -17.35 -3.87
N VAL A 152 -0.20 -17.70 -5.14
CA VAL A 152 0.66 -18.60 -5.92
C VAL A 152 1.08 -18.00 -7.25
N SER A 153 2.30 -18.33 -7.63
CA SER A 153 2.78 -18.32 -9.01
C SER A 153 3.43 -19.69 -9.32
N ALA A 154 3.60 -20.02 -10.60
CA ALA A 154 4.27 -21.27 -10.99
C ALA A 154 5.70 -21.37 -10.40
N GLU A 155 6.43 -20.26 -10.40
CA GLU A 155 7.77 -20.16 -9.80
C GLU A 155 7.72 -20.41 -8.29
N GLN A 156 6.73 -19.84 -7.58
CA GLN A 156 6.61 -20.06 -6.14
C GLN A 156 6.26 -21.49 -5.76
N MET A 157 5.43 -22.17 -6.55
CA MET A 157 5.09 -23.57 -6.26
C MET A 157 6.34 -24.45 -6.30
N LEU A 158 7.21 -24.24 -7.29
CA LEU A 158 8.49 -24.95 -7.41
C LEU A 158 9.46 -24.58 -6.27
N ASN A 159 9.68 -23.28 -6.05
CA ASN A 159 10.62 -22.81 -5.04
C ASN A 159 10.22 -23.20 -3.61
N THR A 160 8.92 -23.18 -3.30
CA THR A 160 8.40 -23.52 -1.96
C THR A 160 8.70 -24.99 -1.63
N GLN A 161 8.47 -25.88 -2.60
CA GLN A 161 8.72 -27.30 -2.42
C GLN A 161 10.22 -27.57 -2.24
N ASP A 162 11.07 -26.96 -3.08
CA ASP A 162 12.52 -27.18 -3.05
C ASP A 162 13.19 -26.60 -1.79
N THR A 163 12.72 -25.44 -1.30
CA THR A 163 13.40 -24.71 -0.21
C THR A 163 12.83 -25.00 1.18
N ALA A 164 11.52 -25.23 1.29
CA ALA A 164 10.84 -25.39 2.57
C ALA A 164 10.24 -26.80 2.76
N GLY A 165 10.20 -27.63 1.72
CA GLY A 165 9.58 -28.96 1.77
C GLY A 165 8.06 -28.91 1.93
N ILE A 166 7.44 -27.79 1.57
CA ILE A 166 5.99 -27.58 1.69
C ILE A 166 5.37 -27.75 0.30
N GLU A 167 4.33 -28.57 0.21
CA GLU A 167 3.49 -28.63 -0.99
C GLU A 167 2.51 -27.44 -0.99
N LEU A 168 2.62 -26.57 -2.00
CA LEU A 168 1.72 -25.42 -2.14
C LEU A 168 0.58 -25.78 -3.08
N LEU A 169 -0.64 -25.92 -2.53
CA LEU A 169 -1.85 -26.27 -3.29
C LEU A 169 -2.74 -25.05 -3.49
N ALA A 170 -3.08 -24.75 -4.74
CA ALA A 170 -3.96 -23.64 -5.07
C ALA A 170 -4.74 -23.90 -6.37
N PRO A 171 -5.92 -23.28 -6.57
CA PRO A 171 -6.60 -23.29 -7.85
C PRO A 171 -5.76 -22.53 -8.89
N VAL A 172 -5.44 -23.18 -10.01
CA VAL A 172 -4.68 -22.58 -11.12
C VAL A 172 -5.59 -21.61 -11.89
N LEU A 173 -5.08 -20.43 -12.25
CA LEU A 173 -5.79 -19.52 -13.14
C LEU A 173 -6.01 -20.20 -14.50
N PRO A 174 -7.22 -20.12 -15.08
CA PRO A 174 -7.42 -20.57 -16.46
C PRO A 174 -6.50 -19.79 -17.39
N ASP A 175 -5.97 -20.48 -18.40
CA ASP A 175 -5.06 -19.90 -19.38
C ASP A 175 -5.73 -18.70 -20.07
N SER A 176 -5.15 -17.52 -19.88
CA SER A 176 -5.64 -16.25 -20.44
C SER A 176 -4.78 -15.79 -21.62
N SER A 177 -3.94 -16.67 -22.16
CA SER A 177 -3.22 -16.40 -23.40
C SER A 177 -4.19 -16.44 -24.58
N TRP A 178 -4.14 -15.39 -25.41
CA TRP A 178 -4.88 -15.22 -26.65
C TRP A 178 -3.93 -15.30 -27.83
#